data_AF-A0A6N2XRD1-F1
#
_entry.id   AF-A0A6N2XRD1-F1
#
_cell.length_a   1.000
_cell.length_b   1.000
_cell.length_c   1.000
_cell.angle_alpha   90.00
_cell.angle_beta   90.00
_cell.angle_gamma   90.00
#
_symmetry.space_group_name_H-M   'P 1'
#
loop_
_entity.id
_entity.type
_entity.pdbx_description
1 polymer ?
#
loop_
_entity_poly.entity_id
_entity_poly.type
_entity_poly.pdbx_seq_one_letter_code
_entity_poly.pdbx_strand_id
1 'polypeptide(L)'
;MKPNHHSLAYKQQKQPNKTYKDLKQKQKMKIADWMFRETCIFYKENGEIPNEEVAKQIIDRIYEKLKSLAIWVPYEEVYRAYLLKLPRYELRIAENGIPEEKPPKEKKEDVPKKKKGSSNKRCPVCGRRMKQQFIGLQHCKCGMSWKKDIGFFERTGDMVFALERRKIGNKQKQCPVIRYKE
;
A
#
# COMPACT_ATOMS: atom_id res chain seq x y z
N MET A 1 -32.90 -2.48 9.25
CA MET A 1 -31.54 -1.92 9.38
C MET A 1 -30.58 -2.75 8.53
N LYS A 2 -29.66 -2.13 7.77
CA LYS A 2 -28.68 -2.89 6.95
C LYS A 2 -27.61 -3.51 7.88
N PRO A 3 -27.26 -4.81 7.75
CA PRO A 3 -26.24 -5.42 8.58
C PRO A 3 -24.88 -4.73 8.37
N ASN A 4 -24.17 -4.40 9.46
CA ASN A 4 -22.81 -3.87 9.35
C ASN A 4 -21.84 -5.01 8.99
N HIS A 5 -21.60 -5.18 7.69
CA HIS A 5 -20.70 -6.19 7.14
C HIS A 5 -19.23 -6.02 7.57
N HIS A 6 -18.86 -4.87 8.14
CA HIS A 6 -17.50 -4.61 8.61
C HIS A 6 -17.25 -5.03 10.06
N SER A 7 -18.31 -5.27 10.85
CA SER A 7 -18.19 -5.68 12.25
C SER A 7 -17.52 -7.06 12.39
N LEU A 8 -16.82 -7.27 13.52
CA LEU A 8 -16.19 -8.55 13.83
C LEU A 8 -17.25 -9.65 14.03
N ALA A 9 -18.33 -9.35 14.76
CA ALA A 9 -19.44 -10.27 15.02
C ALA A 9 -20.10 -10.77 13.72
N TYR A 10 -20.32 -9.88 12.74
CA TYR A 10 -20.86 -10.30 11.44
C TYR A 10 -19.91 -11.26 10.71
N LYS A 11 -18.60 -11.00 10.76
CA LYS A 11 -17.60 -11.86 10.10
C LYS A 11 -17.48 -13.23 10.77
N GLN A 12 -17.63 -13.28 12.10
CA GLN A 12 -17.69 -14.52 12.88
C GLN A 12 -18.86 -15.39 12.46
N GLN A 13 -20.07 -14.83 12.44
CA GLN A 13 -21.29 -15.56 12.05
C GLN A 13 -21.20 -16.07 10.61
N LYS A 14 -20.62 -15.29 9.70
CA LYS A 14 -20.55 -15.65 8.27
C LYS A 14 -19.59 -16.81 7.99
N GLN A 15 -18.48 -16.91 8.72
CA GLN A 15 -17.45 -17.94 8.52
C GLN A 15 -16.82 -18.34 9.85
N PRO A 16 -17.49 -19.15 10.69
CA PRO A 16 -16.99 -19.50 12.02
C PRO A 16 -15.69 -20.32 11.96
N ASN A 17 -15.57 -21.23 10.99
CA ASN A 17 -14.43 -22.14 10.84
C ASN A 17 -13.35 -21.61 9.88
N LYS A 18 -13.16 -20.29 9.86
CA LYS A 18 -12.23 -19.66 8.93
C LYS A 18 -10.78 -20.04 9.25
N THR A 19 -10.00 -20.47 8.27
CA THR A 19 -8.61 -20.87 8.51
C THR A 19 -7.65 -19.69 8.36
N TYR A 20 -6.43 -19.82 8.89
CA TYR A 20 -5.36 -18.84 8.64
C TYR A 20 -5.08 -18.71 7.14
N LYS A 21 -5.25 -19.79 6.37
CA LYS A 21 -5.05 -19.81 4.90
C LYS A 21 -6.08 -18.95 4.15
N ASP A 22 -7.26 -18.72 4.72
CA ASP A 22 -8.32 -17.91 4.11
C ASP A 22 -8.14 -16.39 4.33
N LEU A 23 -7.14 -16.00 5.13
CA LEU A 23 -6.80 -14.59 5.33
C LEU A 23 -6.22 -13.97 4.06
N LYS A 24 -6.56 -12.69 3.81
CA LYS A 24 -5.96 -11.93 2.71
C LYS A 24 -4.45 -11.86 2.90
N GLN A 25 -3.69 -11.90 1.81
CA GLN A 25 -2.22 -11.87 1.89
C GLN A 25 -1.68 -10.68 2.71
N LYS A 26 -2.31 -9.51 2.58
CA LYS A 26 -1.97 -8.33 3.39
C LYS A 26 -2.17 -8.54 4.90
N GLN A 27 -3.21 -9.28 5.30
CA GLN A 27 -3.47 -9.62 6.70
C GLN A 27 -2.43 -10.64 7.20
N LYS A 28 -2.16 -11.69 6.42
CA LYS A 28 -1.13 -12.70 6.75
C LYS A 28 0.25 -12.07 6.94
N MET A 29 0.66 -11.16 6.05
CA MET A 29 1.92 -10.43 6.17
C MET A 29 1.96 -9.58 7.45
N LYS A 30 0.86 -8.89 7.76
CA LYS A 30 0.77 -8.06 8.98
C LYS A 30 0.86 -8.89 10.25
N ILE A 31 0.17 -10.04 10.30
CA ILE A 31 0.23 -10.97 11.42
C ILE A 31 1.63 -11.57 11.55
N ALA A 32 2.24 -12.00 10.43
CA ALA A 32 3.60 -12.55 10.44
C ALA A 32 4.65 -11.53 10.88
N ASP A 33 4.49 -10.25 10.53
CA ASP A 33 5.35 -9.15 11.00
C ASP A 33 5.22 -8.96 12.51
N TRP A 34 4.01 -8.97 13.05
CA TRP A 34 3.77 -8.89 14.49
C TRP A 34 4.35 -10.09 15.26
N MET A 35 4.08 -11.30 14.78
CA MET A 35 4.64 -12.53 15.34
C MET A 35 6.17 -12.44 15.43
N PHE A 36 6.82 -12.12 14.31
CA PHE A 36 8.27 -12.05 14.25
C PHE A 36 8.86 -10.98 15.17
N ARG A 37 8.23 -9.78 15.25
CA ARG A 37 8.68 -8.71 16.14
C ARG A 37 8.62 -9.12 17.62
N GLU A 38 7.50 -9.68 18.06
CA GLU A 38 7.36 -10.13 19.46
C GLU A 38 8.36 -11.25 19.76
N THR A 39 8.59 -12.19 18.83
CA THR A 39 9.65 -13.21 18.96
C THR A 39 11.04 -12.56 19.08
N CYS A 40 11.35 -11.55 18.26
CA CYS A 40 12.63 -10.85 18.32
C CYS A 40 12.83 -10.11 19.65
N ILE A 41 11.78 -9.49 20.19
CA ILE A 41 11.81 -8.81 21.50
C ILE A 41 12.12 -9.84 22.59
N PHE A 42 11.38 -10.95 22.62
CA PHE A 42 11.61 -12.00 23.60
C PHE A 42 13.02 -12.60 23.49
N TYR A 43 13.48 -12.89 22.27
CA TYR A 43 14.80 -13.46 22.02
C TYR A 43 15.92 -12.49 22.43
N LYS A 44 15.73 -11.17 22.26
CA LYS A 44 16.70 -10.16 22.72
C LYS A 44 16.86 -10.14 24.24
N GLU A 45 15.77 -10.38 24.97
CA GLU A 45 15.76 -10.34 26.43
C GLU A 45 16.25 -11.65 27.06
N ASN A 46 15.94 -12.80 26.43
CA ASN A 46 16.16 -14.13 27.02
C ASN A 46 17.25 -14.96 26.33
N GLY A 47 17.64 -14.60 25.09
CA GLY A 47 18.60 -15.37 24.29
C GLY A 47 18.05 -16.67 23.68
N GLU A 48 16.79 -16.99 23.93
CA GLU A 48 16.14 -18.24 23.51
C GLU A 48 14.81 -17.98 22.82
N ILE A 49 14.31 -18.99 22.09
CA ILE A 49 12.98 -18.94 21.48
C ILE A 49 11.87 -19.06 22.54
N PRO A 50 10.69 -18.43 22.32
CA PRO A 50 9.55 -18.60 23.21
C PRO A 50 9.14 -20.07 23.35
N ASN A 51 9.07 -20.56 24.59
CA ASN A 51 8.45 -21.84 24.91
C ASN A 51 6.92 -21.78 24.70
N GLU A 52 6.22 -22.90 24.93
CA GLU A 52 4.78 -22.98 24.66
C GLU A 52 3.95 -21.95 25.45
N GLU A 53 4.28 -21.72 26.71
CA GLU A 53 3.56 -20.77 27.58
C GLU A 53 3.75 -19.32 27.12
N VAL A 54 4.99 -18.95 26.84
CA VAL A 54 5.32 -17.61 26.33
C VAL A 54 4.72 -17.41 24.93
N ALA A 55 4.72 -18.46 24.09
CA ALA A 55 4.10 -18.42 22.77
C ALA A 55 2.60 -18.08 22.86
N LYS A 56 1.88 -18.65 23.84
CA LYS A 56 0.47 -18.29 24.09
C LYS A 56 0.33 -16.81 24.47
N GLN A 57 1.16 -16.31 25.37
CA GLN A 57 1.13 -14.89 25.77
C GLN A 57 1.40 -13.93 24.61
N ILE A 58 2.36 -14.26 23.73
CA ILE A 58 2.63 -13.49 22.51
C ILE A 58 1.39 -13.48 21.60
N ILE A 59 0.72 -14.63 21.47
CA ILE A 59 -0.45 -14.76 20.61
C ILE A 59 -1.66 -14.04 21.19
N ASP A 60 -1.87 -14.04 22.50
CA ASP A 60 -2.92 -13.24 23.17
C ASP A 60 -2.79 -11.76 22.82
N ARG A 61 -1.57 -11.19 22.93
CA ARG A 61 -1.29 -9.79 22.55
C ARG A 61 -1.59 -9.52 21.08
N ILE A 62 -1.21 -10.46 20.20
CA ILE A 62 -1.48 -10.36 18.75
C ILE A 62 -2.98 -10.47 18.47
N TYR A 63 -3.70 -11.30 19.22
CA TYR A 63 -5.12 -11.54 19.03
C TYR A 63 -5.95 -10.31 19.43
N GLU A 64 -5.56 -9.59 20.49
CA GLU A 64 -6.16 -8.29 20.81
C GLU A 64 -5.96 -7.26 19.69
N LYS A 65 -4.76 -7.23 19.08
CA LYS A 65 -4.50 -6.40 17.89
C LYS A 65 -5.41 -6.82 16.72
N LEU A 66 -5.72 -8.11 16.56
CA LEU A 66 -6.64 -8.58 15.51
C LEU A 66 -8.10 -8.18 15.76
N LYS A 67 -8.57 -8.31 17.01
CA LYS A 67 -9.91 -7.86 17.43
C LYS A 67 -10.09 -6.36 17.14
N SER A 68 -9.11 -5.54 17.51
CA SER A 68 -9.15 -4.08 17.28
C SER A 68 -9.26 -3.69 15.79
N LEU A 69 -8.73 -4.52 14.88
CA LEU A 69 -8.79 -4.31 13.44
C LEU A 69 -10.01 -4.97 12.77
N ALA A 70 -10.91 -5.56 13.55
CA ALA A 70 -12.02 -6.38 13.06
C ALA A 70 -11.58 -7.46 12.07
N ILE A 71 -10.41 -8.07 12.30
CA ILE A 71 -9.91 -9.21 11.50
C ILE A 71 -10.38 -10.49 12.19
N TRP A 72 -11.30 -11.21 11.54
CA TRP A 72 -11.77 -12.50 12.04
C TRP A 72 -10.91 -13.66 11.54
N VAL A 73 -10.42 -14.44 12.51
CA VAL A 73 -9.80 -15.77 12.42
C VAL A 73 -9.87 -16.39 13.83
N PRO A 74 -10.16 -17.70 13.99
CA PRO A 74 -10.11 -18.38 15.28
C PRO A 74 -8.72 -18.29 15.92
N TYR A 75 -8.67 -18.24 17.25
CA TYR A 75 -7.43 -18.12 18.01
C TYR A 75 -6.45 -19.25 17.68
N GLU A 76 -6.93 -20.49 17.71
CA GLU A 76 -6.14 -21.70 17.44
C GLU A 76 -5.44 -21.68 16.08
N GLU A 77 -6.07 -21.09 15.06
CA GLU A 77 -5.50 -20.96 13.72
C GLU A 77 -4.29 -20.01 13.70
N VAL A 78 -4.34 -18.94 14.50
CA VAL A 78 -3.23 -18.00 14.65
C VAL A 78 -2.10 -18.63 15.47
N TYR A 79 -2.46 -19.34 16.54
CA TYR A 79 -1.51 -20.06 17.40
C TYR A 79 -0.75 -21.14 16.64
N ARG A 80 -1.44 -22.03 15.92
CA ARG A 80 -0.81 -23.05 15.06
C ARG A 80 0.08 -22.42 13.98
N ALA A 81 -0.38 -21.34 13.35
CA ALA A 81 0.40 -20.63 12.35
C ALA A 81 1.66 -19.95 12.93
N TYR A 82 1.69 -19.68 14.24
CA TYR A 82 2.87 -19.17 14.93
C TYR A 82 3.87 -20.28 15.22
N LEU A 83 3.41 -21.38 15.82
CA LEU A 83 4.26 -22.55 16.12
C LEU A 83 4.97 -23.07 14.86
N LEU A 84 4.26 -23.17 13.73
CA LEU A 84 4.86 -23.56 12.46
C LEU A 84 5.93 -22.59 11.92
N LYS A 85 5.93 -21.34 12.36
CA LYS A 85 6.91 -20.32 11.95
C LYS A 85 8.05 -20.15 12.94
N LEU A 86 7.90 -20.58 14.19
CA LEU A 86 8.92 -20.42 15.25
C LEU A 86 10.31 -20.93 14.82
N PRO A 87 10.47 -22.16 14.29
CA PRO A 87 11.78 -22.64 13.85
C PRO A 87 12.39 -21.77 12.74
N ARG A 88 11.54 -21.24 11.84
CA ARG A 88 11.99 -20.35 10.78
C ARG A 88 12.38 -18.96 11.30
N TYR A 89 11.73 -18.48 12.36
CA TYR A 89 12.10 -17.23 13.01
C TYR A 89 13.43 -17.37 13.74
N GLU A 90 13.66 -18.48 14.43
CA GLU A 90 14.94 -18.82 15.07
C GLU A 90 16.10 -18.79 14.08
N LEU A 91 16.00 -19.56 12.98
CA LEU A 91 16.99 -19.56 11.90
C LEU A 91 17.25 -18.16 11.36
N ARG A 92 16.18 -17.38 11.14
CA ARG A 92 16.31 -16.02 10.61
C ARG A 92 17.02 -15.08 11.57
N ILE A 93 16.77 -15.19 12.88
CA ILE A 93 17.43 -14.40 13.92
C ILE A 93 18.91 -14.80 14.01
N ALA A 94 19.21 -16.10 13.95
CA ALA A 94 20.59 -16.60 13.97
C ALA A 94 21.40 -16.17 12.73
N GLU A 95 20.81 -16.21 11.54
CA GLU A 95 21.50 -15.85 10.28
C GLU A 95 21.66 -14.34 10.06
N ASN A 96 20.60 -13.56 10.32
CA ASN A 96 20.55 -12.15 9.94
C ASN A 96 20.69 -11.19 11.14
N GLY A 97 20.80 -11.73 12.35
CA GLY A 97 20.69 -10.98 13.59
C GLY A 97 19.27 -10.50 13.88
N ILE A 98 19.06 -9.98 15.09
CA ILE A 98 17.83 -9.28 15.46
C ILE A 98 17.75 -7.99 14.60
N PRO A 99 16.67 -7.77 13.83
CA PRO A 99 16.52 -6.53 13.08
C PRO A 99 16.54 -5.35 14.05
N GLU A 100 17.44 -4.39 13.84
CA GLU A 100 17.39 -3.12 14.57
C GLU A 100 16.01 -2.48 14.37
N GLU A 101 15.36 -2.11 15.47
CA GLU A 101 14.15 -1.33 15.40
C GLU A 101 14.47 -0.02 14.67
N LYS A 102 14.00 0.11 13.44
CA LYS A 102 14.05 1.39 12.75
C LYS A 102 13.39 2.40 13.70
N PRO A 103 14.06 3.53 14.01
CA PRO A 103 13.50 4.54 14.89
C PRO A 103 12.08 4.83 14.45
N PRO A 104 11.14 5.07 15.39
CA PRO A 104 9.75 5.33 15.07
C PRO A 104 9.75 6.34 13.94
N LYS A 105 9.29 5.93 12.75
CA LYS A 105 9.07 6.91 11.69
C LYS A 105 8.07 7.87 12.30
N GLU A 106 8.55 9.08 12.60
CA GLU A 106 7.70 10.18 13.03
C GLU A 106 6.45 10.11 12.18
N LYS A 107 5.29 10.16 12.84
CA LYS A 107 4.01 10.23 12.15
C LYS A 107 4.17 11.40 11.18
N LYS A 108 4.42 11.11 9.91
CA LYS A 108 4.22 12.11 8.88
C LYS A 108 2.76 12.44 9.06
N GLU A 109 2.48 13.66 9.52
CA GLU A 109 1.14 14.22 9.51
C GLU A 109 0.46 13.79 8.23
N ASP A 110 -0.85 13.52 8.26
CA ASP A 110 -1.65 13.13 7.09
C ASP A 110 -1.45 14.17 5.99
N VAL A 111 -0.37 14.04 5.22
CA VAL A 111 -0.08 14.89 4.08
C VAL A 111 -1.20 14.51 3.15
N PRO A 112 -2.11 15.44 2.81
CA PRO A 112 -3.26 15.12 2.01
C PRO A 112 -2.75 14.41 0.77
N LYS A 113 -3.19 13.16 0.56
CA LYS A 113 -2.84 12.39 -0.65
C LYS A 113 -3.03 13.32 -1.84
N LYS A 114 -1.93 13.78 -2.44
CA LYS A 114 -1.96 14.62 -3.64
C LYS A 114 -2.85 13.86 -4.63
N LYS A 115 -4.05 14.38 -4.91
CA LYS A 115 -4.99 13.77 -5.86
C LYS A 115 -4.21 13.54 -7.15
N LYS A 116 -4.01 12.27 -7.52
CA LYS A 116 -3.46 11.90 -8.84
C LYS A 116 -4.34 12.60 -9.89
N GLY A 117 -3.76 13.53 -10.65
CA GLY A 117 -4.46 14.30 -11.68
C GLY A 117 -4.71 15.79 -11.35
N SER A 118 -4.34 16.28 -10.17
CA SER A 118 -4.37 17.71 -9.88
C SER A 118 -3.19 18.42 -10.53
N SER A 119 -3.31 18.84 -11.79
CA SER A 119 -2.36 19.79 -12.35
C SER A 119 -2.51 21.15 -11.67
N ASN A 120 -1.45 21.65 -11.06
CA ASN A 120 -1.41 22.99 -10.46
C ASN A 120 -1.07 24.09 -11.47
N LYS A 121 -0.97 23.75 -12.78
CA LYS A 121 -0.56 24.73 -13.78
C LYS A 121 -1.71 25.68 -14.11
N ARG A 122 -1.38 26.97 -14.09
CA ARG A 122 -2.26 28.04 -14.54
C ARG A 122 -1.85 28.49 -15.93
N CYS A 123 -2.82 28.83 -16.75
CA CYS A 123 -2.59 29.36 -18.08
C CYS A 123 -1.91 30.73 -17.99
N PRO A 124 -0.82 30.99 -18.74
CA PRO A 124 -0.16 32.30 -18.73
C PRO A 124 -1.03 33.40 -19.36
N VAL A 125 -1.97 33.05 -20.26
CA VAL A 125 -2.82 34.03 -20.95
C VAL A 125 -4.03 34.45 -20.10
N CYS A 126 -4.77 33.50 -19.53
CA CYS A 126 -6.03 33.81 -18.84
C CYS A 126 -6.05 33.48 -17.35
N GLY A 127 -4.93 33.03 -16.77
CA GLY A 127 -4.80 32.68 -15.34
C GLY A 127 -5.60 31.44 -14.89
N ARG A 128 -6.52 30.93 -15.70
CA ARG A 128 -7.35 29.77 -15.36
C ARG A 128 -6.50 28.50 -15.24
N ARG A 129 -6.92 27.63 -14.34
CA ARG A 129 -6.30 26.31 -14.15
C ARG A 129 -6.42 25.48 -15.44
N MET A 130 -5.32 24.90 -15.87
CA MET A 130 -5.28 24.03 -17.05
C MET A 130 -5.83 22.65 -16.72
N LYS A 131 -6.59 22.07 -17.65
CA LYS A 131 -7.13 20.71 -17.53
C LYS A 131 -6.14 19.71 -18.14
N GLN A 132 -6.01 18.53 -17.55
CA GLN A 132 -5.21 17.46 -18.13
C GLN A 132 -5.97 16.84 -19.31
N GLN A 133 -5.39 16.90 -20.51
CA GLN A 133 -5.92 16.20 -21.68
C GLN A 133 -5.37 14.78 -21.74
N PHE A 134 -4.04 14.65 -21.59
CA PHE A 134 -3.33 13.38 -21.50
C PHE A 134 -2.30 13.41 -20.37
N ILE A 135 -1.76 12.25 -19.99
CA ILE A 135 -0.63 12.22 -19.05
C ILE A 135 0.54 12.99 -19.67
N GLY A 136 0.93 14.11 -19.05
CA GLY A 136 1.99 14.97 -19.56
C GLY A 136 1.56 16.04 -20.56
N LEU A 137 0.26 16.15 -20.90
CA LEU A 137 -0.31 17.21 -21.73
C LEU A 137 -1.53 17.84 -21.06
N GLN A 138 -1.51 19.17 -20.93
CA GLN A 138 -2.58 19.96 -20.34
C GLN A 138 -3.03 21.04 -21.30
N HIS A 139 -4.30 21.41 -21.25
CA HIS A 139 -4.88 22.41 -22.14
C HIS A 139 -5.75 23.41 -21.37
N CYS A 140 -5.84 24.61 -21.91
CA CYS A 140 -6.75 25.66 -21.48
C CYS A 140 -7.76 25.94 -22.60
N LYS A 141 -8.99 26.33 -22.22
CA LYS A 141 -10.05 26.69 -23.18
C LYS A 141 -9.66 27.87 -24.08
N CYS A 142 -8.78 28.77 -23.61
CA CYS A 142 -8.34 29.96 -24.35
C CYS A 142 -7.33 29.73 -25.49
N GLY A 143 -7.07 28.48 -25.88
CA GLY A 143 -6.09 28.18 -26.94
C GLY A 143 -4.71 27.73 -26.43
N MET A 144 -4.36 28.01 -25.18
CA MET A 144 -3.06 27.59 -24.62
C MET A 144 -3.01 26.12 -24.21
N SER A 145 -1.86 25.49 -24.43
CA SER A 145 -1.54 24.14 -24.01
C SER A 145 -0.17 24.09 -23.32
N TRP A 146 0.07 23.04 -22.53
CA TRP A 146 1.35 22.78 -21.87
C TRP A 146 1.70 21.30 -22.02
N LYS A 147 2.88 20.99 -22.55
CA LYS A 147 3.42 19.63 -22.64
C LYS A 147 4.70 19.53 -21.83
N LYS A 148 4.92 18.39 -21.16
CA LYS A 148 6.08 18.16 -20.28
C LYS A 148 7.42 18.50 -20.94
N ASP A 149 7.59 18.16 -22.21
CA ASP A 149 8.88 18.31 -22.90
C ASP A 149 8.97 19.58 -23.76
N ILE A 150 7.85 20.28 -24.00
CA ILE A 150 7.81 21.48 -24.87
C ILE A 150 7.56 22.76 -24.05
N GLY A 151 6.92 22.66 -22.89
CA GLY A 151 6.46 23.84 -22.14
C GLY A 151 5.10 24.33 -22.63
N PHE A 152 4.84 25.63 -22.48
CA PHE A 152 3.59 26.27 -22.91
C PHE A 152 3.64 26.61 -24.40
N PHE A 153 2.52 26.41 -25.10
CA PHE A 153 2.39 26.74 -26.52
C PHE A 153 0.94 27.05 -26.87
N GLU A 154 0.74 27.85 -27.92
CA GLU A 154 -0.58 28.14 -28.48
C GLU A 154 -1.01 27.02 -29.44
N ARG A 155 -2.29 26.67 -29.39
CA ARG A 155 -2.87 25.70 -30.33
C ARG A 155 -3.20 26.38 -31.64
N THR A 156 -2.80 25.76 -32.73
CA THR A 156 -3.23 26.08 -34.10
C THR A 156 -4.28 25.07 -34.58
N GLY A 157 -5.05 25.42 -35.61
CA GLY A 157 -6.20 24.60 -36.08
C GLY A 157 -5.82 23.28 -36.80
N ASP A 158 -4.57 23.20 -37.22
CA ASP A 158 -3.92 22.05 -37.86
C ASP A 158 -3.32 21.05 -36.84
N MET A 159 -3.14 21.44 -35.57
CA MET A 159 -2.63 20.55 -34.53
C MET A 159 -3.63 19.46 -34.13
N VAL A 160 -3.15 18.21 -34.11
CA VAL A 160 -3.88 17.01 -33.69
C VAL A 160 -3.14 16.35 -32.51
N PHE A 161 -3.79 16.30 -31.34
CA PHE A 161 -3.23 15.69 -30.13
C PHE A 161 -3.57 14.20 -30.07
N ALA A 162 -2.56 13.33 -30.08
CA ALA A 162 -2.72 11.88 -30.05
C ALA A 162 -1.85 11.22 -28.97
N LEU A 163 -2.06 9.92 -28.75
CA LEU A 163 -1.27 9.09 -27.84
C LEU A 163 -0.53 8.02 -28.62
N GLU A 164 0.77 7.89 -28.34
CA GLU A 164 1.63 6.89 -28.95
C GLU A 164 2.23 5.99 -27.87
N ARG A 165 2.29 4.69 -28.13
CA ARG A 165 2.97 3.74 -27.25
C ARG A 165 4.44 3.66 -27.67
N ARG A 166 5.34 4.02 -26.75
CA ARG A 166 6.79 3.96 -26.96
C ARG A 166 7.43 3.02 -25.95
N LYS A 167 8.35 2.19 -26.41
CA LYS A 167 9.18 1.35 -25.53
C LYS A 167 10.33 2.21 -24.99
N ILE A 168 10.34 2.43 -23.68
CA ILE A 168 11.40 3.18 -22.99
C ILE A 168 12.08 2.19 -22.02
N GLY A 169 13.24 1.70 -22.41
CA GLY A 169 13.91 0.56 -21.77
C GLY A 169 13.04 -0.70 -21.82
N ASN A 170 12.84 -1.34 -20.67
CA ASN A 170 12.02 -2.56 -20.55
C ASN A 170 10.51 -2.29 -20.37
N LYS A 171 10.05 -1.03 -20.42
CA LYS A 171 8.65 -0.66 -20.17
C LYS A 171 8.02 0.00 -21.39
N GLN A 172 6.79 -0.40 -21.71
CA GLN A 172 5.94 0.34 -22.65
C GLN A 172 5.28 1.51 -21.92
N LYS A 173 5.43 2.73 -22.46
CA LYS A 173 4.82 3.95 -21.94
C LYS A 173 3.94 4.61 -23.00
N GLN A 174 2.83 5.18 -22.57
CA GLN A 174 1.97 5.98 -23.43
C GLN A 174 2.38 7.46 -23.35
N CYS A 175 2.76 8.05 -24.47
CA CYS A 175 3.29 9.41 -24.56
C CYS A 175 2.37 10.28 -25.42
N PRO A 176 2.06 11.53 -25.01
CA PRO A 176 1.32 12.45 -25.85
C PRO A 176 2.20 12.96 -27.00
N VAL A 177 1.65 12.92 -28.20
CA VAL A 177 2.26 13.41 -29.43
C VAL A 177 1.35 14.44 -30.09
N ILE A 178 1.97 15.41 -30.76
CA ILE A 178 1.28 16.43 -31.54
C ILE A 178 1.59 16.10 -33.00
N ARG A 179 0.55 15.87 -33.80
CA ARG A 179 0.61 15.72 -35.26
C ARG A 179 0.03 16.98 -35.90
N TYR A 180 0.33 17.22 -37.15
CA TYR A 180 -0.24 18.32 -37.92
C TYR A 180 -1.05 17.73 -39.08
N LYS A 181 -2.17 18.35 -39.41
CA LYS A 181 -2.91 18.03 -40.63
C LYS A 181 -2.05 18.43 -41.82
N GLU A 182 -1.97 17.53 -42.80
CA GLU A 182 -1.46 17.84 -44.13
C GLU A 182 -2.41 18.79 -44.87
#